data_AF-A0A286RIU5-F1
#
_entry.id   AF-A0A286RIU5-F1
#
_cell.length_a   1.000
_cell.length_b   1.000
_cell.length_c   1.000
_cell.angle_alpha   90.00
_cell.angle_beta   90.00
_cell.angle_gamma   90.00
#
_symmetry.space_group_name_H-M   'P 1'
#
loop_
_entity.id
_entity.type
_entity.pdbx_description
1 polymer ?
#
loop_
_entity_poly.entity_id
_entity_poly.type
_entity_poly.pdbx_seq_one_letter_code
_entity_poly.pdbx_strand_id
1 'polypeptide(L)'
;MFRQRMIRIGAGLVLVTIGFVLGLAAHSQWENLQASESSKESSAKKVMRVGQVIGLRPEKKDYYIQLHANTWPGVLKRIRDSNIRNYSIYLAELDGKLYLFSYYEYIGDDYEADMAKIAADPETQRWWKETDPCQIRLPGTPEGKWWKPIPEVFHTD
;
A
#
# COMPACT_ATOMS: atom_id res chain seq x y z
N MET A 1 -29.61 29.31 -27.34
CA MET A 1 -28.69 30.15 -28.16
C MET A 1 -28.49 31.49 -27.45
N PHE A 2 -27.79 31.50 -26.31
CA PHE A 2 -27.43 32.73 -25.60
C PHE A 2 -26.04 33.15 -26.09
N ARG A 3 -26.01 34.25 -26.84
CA ARG A 3 -24.81 34.79 -27.48
C ARG A 3 -23.80 35.24 -26.42
N GLN A 4 -22.61 34.66 -26.44
CA GLN A 4 -21.41 35.28 -25.89
C GLN A 4 -21.24 36.67 -26.53
N ARG A 5 -21.09 37.69 -25.70
CA ARG A 5 -20.46 38.95 -26.10
C ARG A 5 -19.23 39.13 -25.22
N MET A 6 -18.07 38.80 -25.78
CA MET A 6 -16.79 39.28 -25.27
C MET A 6 -16.72 40.78 -25.47
N ILE A 7 -16.47 41.53 -24.39
CA ILE A 7 -15.94 42.88 -24.46
C ILE A 7 -14.52 42.78 -23.90
N ARG A 8 -13.53 42.97 -24.78
CA ARG A 8 -12.14 43.21 -24.40
C ARG A 8 -11.89 44.70 -24.50
N ILE A 9 -11.59 45.36 -23.38
CA ILE A 9 -10.83 46.63 -23.35
C ILE A 9 -9.90 46.54 -22.15
N GLY A 10 -8.62 46.87 -22.37
CA GLY A 10 -7.56 46.79 -21.38
C GLY A 10 -7.62 47.87 -20.30
N ALA A 11 -6.72 47.70 -19.32
CA ALA A 11 -6.24 48.69 -18.35
C ALA A 11 -7.28 49.67 -17.78
N GLY A 12 -7.87 49.33 -16.63
CA GLY A 12 -8.69 50.29 -15.88
C GLY A 12 -9.53 49.64 -14.79
N LEU A 13 -9.08 49.81 -13.56
CA LEU A 13 -9.73 49.54 -12.28
C LEU A 13 -11.27 49.70 -12.30
N VAL A 14 -12.02 48.65 -11.96
CA VAL A 14 -13.36 48.77 -11.37
C VAL A 14 -13.38 47.98 -10.07
N LEU A 15 -13.29 48.73 -8.97
CA LEU A 15 -13.50 48.30 -7.60
C LEU A 15 -14.93 47.76 -7.44
N VAL A 16 -15.07 46.48 -7.11
CA VAL A 16 -16.29 45.98 -6.47
C VAL A 16 -16.13 46.22 -4.96
N THR A 17 -16.63 47.34 -4.46
CA THR A 17 -16.74 47.61 -3.03
C THR A 17 -17.85 46.77 -2.41
N ILE A 18 -17.39 45.73 -1.73
CA ILE A 18 -17.99 44.92 -0.66
C ILE A 18 -19.32 45.45 -0.09
N GLY A 19 -20.38 44.63 -0.20
CA GLY A 19 -21.46 44.60 0.78
C GLY A 19 -20.92 44.04 2.11
N PHE A 20 -20.55 44.94 3.02
CA PHE A 20 -19.82 44.65 4.26
C PHE A 20 -20.82 44.25 5.35
N VAL A 21 -20.49 43.22 6.13
CA VAL A 21 -21.17 42.64 7.33
C VAL A 21 -21.90 41.30 7.15
N LEU A 22 -22.52 40.95 6.02
CA LEU A 22 -23.05 39.58 5.81
C LEU A 22 -22.15 38.65 4.96
N GLY A 23 -21.14 39.20 4.28
CA GLY A 23 -20.23 38.43 3.42
C GLY A 23 -19.06 37.76 4.16
N LEU A 24 -18.63 38.27 5.31
CA LEU A 24 -17.47 37.75 6.05
C LEU A 24 -17.73 36.36 6.64
N ALA A 25 -18.93 36.12 7.17
CA ALA A 25 -19.30 34.82 7.73
C ALA A 25 -19.50 33.75 6.65
N ALA A 26 -20.07 34.13 5.50
CA ALA A 26 -20.26 33.21 4.37
C ALA A 26 -18.92 32.87 3.67
N HIS A 27 -18.00 33.83 3.58
CA HIS A 27 -16.67 33.61 3.03
C HIS A 27 -15.81 32.69 3.93
N SER A 28 -15.83 32.91 5.24
CA SER A 28 -15.11 32.03 6.18
C SER A 28 -15.72 30.63 6.29
N GLN A 29 -17.04 30.49 6.16
CA GLN A 29 -17.70 29.18 6.04
C GLN A 29 -17.31 28.46 4.75
N TRP A 30 -17.23 29.17 3.63
CA TRP A 30 -16.80 28.61 2.35
C TRP A 30 -15.35 28.12 2.38
N GLU A 31 -14.43 28.91 2.95
CA GLU A 31 -13.02 28.51 3.13
C GLU A 31 -12.87 27.30 4.06
N ASN A 32 -13.62 27.27 5.16
CA ASN A 32 -13.60 26.14 6.09
C ASN A 32 -14.19 24.86 5.48
N LEU A 33 -15.23 24.97 4.64
CA LEU A 33 -15.80 23.83 3.90
C LEU A 33 -14.78 23.28 2.90
N GLN A 34 -14.15 24.15 2.10
CA GLN A 34 -13.10 23.77 1.16
C GLN A 34 -11.89 23.12 1.86
N ALA A 35 -11.46 23.66 3.01
CA ALA A 35 -10.41 23.05 3.83
C ALA A 35 -10.83 21.70 4.43
N SER A 36 -12.11 21.55 4.82
CA SER A 36 -12.66 20.30 5.34
C SER A 36 -12.84 19.22 4.27
N GLU A 37 -13.13 19.61 3.03
CA GLU A 37 -13.25 18.72 1.88
C GLU A 37 -11.88 18.29 1.38
N SER A 38 -10.94 19.25 1.26
CA SER A 38 -9.54 18.98 0.93
C SER A 38 -8.84 18.08 1.96
N SER A 39 -9.14 18.25 3.26
CA SER A 39 -8.60 17.37 4.31
C SER A 39 -9.23 15.96 4.31
N LYS A 40 -10.48 15.81 3.86
CA LYS A 40 -11.11 14.48 3.66
C LYS A 40 -10.60 13.77 2.41
N GLU A 41 -10.30 14.48 1.33
CA GLU A 41 -9.63 13.92 0.15
C GLU A 41 -8.18 13.53 0.45
N SER A 42 -7.48 14.31 1.27
CA SER A 42 -6.13 14.02 1.76
C SER A 42 -6.09 12.92 2.84
N SER A 43 -7.23 12.51 3.40
CA SER A 43 -7.29 11.47 4.45
C SER A 43 -7.39 10.05 3.91
N ALA A 44 -7.20 9.82 2.60
CA ALA A 44 -7.01 8.47 2.09
C ALA A 44 -5.85 7.83 2.86
N LYS A 45 -6.16 6.80 3.65
CA LYS A 45 -5.20 6.13 4.52
C LYS A 45 -3.98 5.75 3.69
N LYS A 46 -2.79 6.25 4.05
CA LYS A 46 -1.57 6.02 3.27
C LYS A 46 -1.26 4.52 3.21
N VAL A 47 -1.60 3.88 2.10
CA VAL A 47 -1.29 2.47 1.85
C VAL A 47 0.20 2.36 1.52
N MET A 48 0.90 1.47 2.22
CA MET A 48 2.28 1.12 1.88
C MET A 48 2.31 -0.19 1.12
N ARG A 49 2.71 -0.16 -0.15
CA ARG A 49 2.89 -1.36 -0.98
C ARG A 49 4.28 -1.95 -0.74
N VAL A 50 4.33 -3.27 -0.56
CA VAL A 50 5.57 -3.99 -0.30
C VAL A 50 5.71 -5.11 -1.31
N GLY A 51 6.76 -5.04 -2.12
CA GLY A 51 7.21 -6.12 -2.97
C GLY A 51 8.43 -6.81 -2.38
N GLN A 52 8.48 -8.14 -2.44
CA GLN A 52 9.68 -8.91 -2.08
C GLN A 52 9.87 -10.11 -3.01
N VAL A 53 11.09 -10.65 -3.03
CA VAL A 53 11.44 -11.82 -3.83
C VAL A 53 12.28 -12.82 -3.01
N ILE A 54 12.05 -14.11 -3.25
CA ILE A 54 12.85 -15.21 -2.72
C ILE A 54 13.00 -16.31 -3.77
N GLY A 55 14.04 -17.13 -3.67
CA GLY A 55 14.15 -18.32 -4.51
C GLY A 55 13.27 -19.45 -3.99
N LEU A 56 12.84 -20.34 -4.89
CA LEU A 56 12.11 -21.55 -4.56
C LEU A 56 12.92 -22.78 -4.97
N ARG A 57 12.98 -23.77 -4.09
CA ARG A 57 13.60 -25.06 -4.38
C ARG A 57 12.72 -25.87 -5.35
N PRO A 58 13.22 -26.26 -6.53
CA PRO A 58 12.43 -27.01 -7.52
C PRO A 58 11.78 -28.27 -6.95
N GLU A 59 12.50 -29.02 -6.12
CA GLU A 59 12.05 -30.25 -5.49
C GLU A 59 10.96 -30.05 -4.41
N LYS A 60 10.70 -28.81 -4.00
CA LYS A 60 9.65 -28.45 -3.02
C LYS A 60 8.52 -27.62 -3.62
N LYS A 61 8.55 -27.34 -4.93
CA LYS A 61 7.58 -26.46 -5.61
C LYS A 61 6.13 -26.87 -5.33
N ASP A 62 5.80 -28.12 -5.61
CA ASP A 62 4.41 -28.60 -5.50
C ASP A 62 3.94 -28.61 -4.04
N TYR A 63 4.82 -28.95 -3.10
CA TYR A 63 4.53 -28.87 -1.67
C TYR A 63 4.25 -27.42 -1.23
N TYR A 64 5.06 -26.47 -1.67
CA TYR A 64 4.86 -25.05 -1.37
C TYR A 64 3.51 -24.53 -1.89
N ILE A 65 3.13 -24.92 -3.10
CA ILE A 65 1.83 -24.58 -3.70
C ILE A 65 0.69 -25.19 -2.88
N GLN A 66 0.78 -26.46 -2.51
CA GLN A 66 -0.23 -27.13 -1.69
C GLN A 66 -0.39 -26.50 -0.31
N LEU A 67 0.72 -26.13 0.34
CA LEU A 67 0.70 -25.37 1.60
C LEU A 67 -0.09 -24.07 1.43
N HIS A 68 0.22 -23.26 0.41
CA HIS A 68 -0.42 -21.94 0.23
C HIS A 68 -1.88 -22.03 -0.27
N ALA A 69 -2.25 -23.10 -0.97
CA ALA A 69 -3.64 -23.39 -1.27
C ALA A 69 -4.47 -23.72 0.00
N ASN A 70 -3.79 -24.15 1.07
CA ASN A 70 -4.40 -24.57 2.34
C ASN A 70 -3.78 -23.84 3.54
N THR A 71 -3.49 -22.54 3.40
CA THR A 71 -2.86 -21.77 4.47
C THR A 71 -3.67 -21.84 5.76
N TRP A 72 -2.97 -22.04 6.88
CA TRP A 72 -3.64 -22.24 8.16
C TRP A 72 -4.44 -20.99 8.57
N PRO A 73 -5.69 -21.14 9.06
CA PRO A 73 -6.55 -20.00 9.37
C PRO A 73 -5.94 -19.01 10.36
N GLY A 74 -5.17 -19.45 11.36
CA GLY A 74 -4.57 -18.55 12.34
C GLY A 74 -3.39 -17.76 11.78
N VAL A 75 -2.65 -18.30 10.80
CA VAL A 75 -1.66 -17.53 10.03
C VAL A 75 -2.35 -16.42 9.23
N LEU A 76 -3.44 -16.73 8.53
CA LEU A 76 -4.23 -15.73 7.78
C LEU A 76 -4.81 -14.67 8.72
N LYS A 77 -5.28 -15.06 9.90
CA LYS A 77 -5.76 -14.15 10.93
C LYS A 77 -4.64 -13.23 11.41
N ARG A 78 -3.45 -13.77 11.72
CA ARG A 78 -2.30 -12.97 12.16
C ARG A 78 -1.89 -11.93 11.11
N ILE A 79 -1.81 -12.33 9.84
CA ILE A 79 -1.55 -11.41 8.71
C ILE A 79 -2.59 -10.28 8.68
N ARG A 80 -3.88 -10.63 8.82
CA ARG A 80 -4.97 -9.64 8.81
C ARG A 80 -4.91 -8.68 10.00
N ASP A 81 -4.65 -9.20 11.19
CA ASP A 81 -4.55 -8.43 12.43
C ASP A 81 -3.34 -7.49 12.42
N SER A 82 -2.27 -7.85 11.69
CA SER A 82 -1.08 -7.02 11.43
C SER A 82 -1.23 -6.10 10.21
N ASN A 83 -2.46 -5.73 9.86
CA ASN A 83 -2.78 -4.74 8.83
C ASN A 83 -2.25 -5.03 7.41
N ILE A 84 -1.93 -6.30 7.09
CA ILE A 84 -1.58 -6.72 5.72
C ILE A 84 -2.86 -7.04 4.92
N ARG A 85 -2.97 -6.48 3.73
CA ARG A 85 -4.08 -6.61 2.79
C ARG A 85 -3.56 -6.94 1.39
N ASN A 86 -4.45 -7.39 0.52
CA ASN A 86 -4.16 -7.67 -0.89
C ASN A 86 -2.88 -8.53 -1.10
N TYR A 87 -2.65 -9.50 -0.21
CA TYR A 87 -1.42 -10.28 -0.21
C TYR A 87 -1.49 -11.40 -1.24
N SER A 88 -0.65 -11.29 -2.28
CA SER A 88 -0.42 -12.32 -3.30
C SER A 88 1.04 -12.79 -3.31
N ILE A 89 1.25 -14.06 -3.66
CA ILE A 89 2.57 -14.62 -3.94
C ILE A 89 2.52 -15.25 -5.34
N TYR A 90 3.37 -14.76 -6.24
CA TYR A 90 3.46 -15.22 -7.62
C TYR A 90 4.65 -16.15 -7.79
N LEU A 91 4.48 -17.26 -8.50
CA LEU A 91 5.57 -18.13 -8.93
C LEU A 91 6.04 -17.71 -10.33
N ALA A 92 7.35 -17.56 -10.50
CA ALA A 92 7.95 -17.32 -11.80
C ALA A 92 9.16 -18.24 -12.03
N GLU A 93 9.42 -18.56 -13.28
CA GLU A 93 10.65 -19.21 -13.73
C GLU A 93 11.44 -18.22 -14.57
N LEU A 94 12.67 -17.92 -14.16
CA LEU A 94 13.59 -17.00 -14.83
C LEU A 94 14.94 -17.68 -14.94
N ASP A 95 15.51 -17.74 -16.15
CA ASP A 95 16.79 -18.39 -16.44
C ASP A 95 16.91 -19.82 -15.84
N GLY A 96 15.83 -20.59 -15.93
CA GLY A 96 15.75 -21.97 -15.41
C GLY A 96 15.75 -22.08 -13.88
N LYS A 97 15.52 -20.97 -13.15
CA LYS A 97 15.40 -20.93 -11.69
C LYS A 97 14.02 -20.47 -11.28
N LEU A 98 13.52 -21.02 -10.18
CA LEU A 98 12.22 -20.67 -9.63
C LEU A 98 12.33 -19.56 -8.59
N TYR A 99 11.42 -18.60 -8.69
CA TYR A 99 11.30 -17.45 -7.79
C TYR A 99 9.86 -17.29 -7.33
N LEU A 100 9.72 -16.82 -6.10
CA LEU A 100 8.46 -16.34 -5.57
C LEU A 100 8.54 -14.83 -5.41
N PHE A 101 7.55 -14.13 -5.96
CA PHE A 101 7.38 -12.69 -5.80
C PHE A 101 6.19 -12.45 -4.88
N SER A 102 6.43 -11.90 -3.69
CA SER A 102 5.36 -11.48 -2.80
C SER A 102 5.00 -10.01 -3.05
N TYR A 103 3.71 -9.73 -3.01
CA TYR A 103 3.16 -8.38 -3.01
C TYR A 103 2.08 -8.28 -1.95
N TYR A 104 2.11 -7.25 -1.12
CA TYR A 104 0.99 -6.91 -0.25
C TYR A 104 0.92 -5.41 0.02
N GLU A 105 -0.23 -5.01 0.52
CA GLU A 105 -0.52 -3.65 0.97
C GLU A 105 -0.58 -3.64 2.51
N TYR A 106 0.17 -2.74 3.12
CA TYR A 106 0.10 -2.49 4.55
C TYR A 106 -0.71 -1.21 4.79
N ILE A 107 -1.73 -1.31 5.65
CA ILE A 107 -2.69 -0.23 5.93
C ILE A 107 -2.67 0.24 7.40
N GLY A 108 -1.68 -0.17 8.18
CA GLY A 108 -1.54 0.20 9.59
C GLY A 108 -0.68 1.44 9.78
N ASP A 109 -0.44 1.79 11.04
CA ASP A 109 0.27 3.03 11.40
C ASP A 109 1.69 2.78 11.95
N ASP A 110 2.01 1.54 12.38
CA ASP A 110 3.34 1.14 12.87
C ASP A 110 3.76 -0.22 12.28
N TYR A 111 4.44 -0.15 11.14
CA TYR A 111 4.82 -1.34 10.37
C TYR A 111 5.77 -2.27 11.15
N GLU A 112 6.78 -1.70 11.82
CA GLU A 112 7.77 -2.50 12.53
C GLU A 112 7.13 -3.22 13.74
N ALA A 113 6.23 -2.55 14.47
CA ALA A 113 5.49 -3.20 15.56
C ALA A 113 4.59 -4.33 15.04
N ASP A 114 3.91 -4.15 13.91
CA ASP A 114 3.04 -5.17 13.34
C ASP A 114 3.82 -6.36 12.76
N MET A 115 4.99 -6.12 12.14
CA MET A 115 5.88 -7.20 11.70
C MET A 115 6.50 -7.95 12.88
N ALA A 116 6.83 -7.26 13.98
CA ALA A 116 7.31 -7.90 15.21
C ALA A 116 6.25 -8.83 15.81
N LYS A 117 4.96 -8.45 15.78
CA LYS A 117 3.85 -9.32 16.23
C LYS A 117 3.72 -10.57 15.37
N ILE A 118 3.94 -10.47 14.05
CA ILE A 118 3.98 -11.64 13.15
C ILE A 118 5.14 -12.56 13.54
N ALA A 119 6.34 -12.01 13.73
CA ALA A 119 7.53 -12.78 14.09
C ALA A 119 7.44 -13.47 15.46
N ALA A 120 6.73 -12.87 16.41
CA ALA A 120 6.50 -13.43 17.73
C ALA A 120 5.34 -14.44 17.79
N ASP A 121 4.52 -14.54 16.75
CA ASP A 121 3.33 -15.39 16.74
C ASP A 121 3.68 -16.89 16.63
N PRO A 122 3.28 -17.74 17.60
CA PRO A 122 3.69 -19.14 17.60
C PRO A 122 3.15 -19.95 16.41
N GLU A 123 1.97 -19.62 15.89
CA GLU A 123 1.39 -20.33 14.74
C GLU A 123 2.13 -19.96 13.45
N THR A 124 2.49 -18.68 13.31
CA THR A 124 3.35 -18.20 12.22
C THR A 124 4.74 -18.85 12.27
N GLN A 125 5.36 -18.96 13.44
CA GLN A 125 6.64 -19.66 13.59
C GLN A 125 6.55 -21.14 13.23
N ARG A 126 5.43 -21.82 13.55
CA ARG A 126 5.19 -23.20 13.12
C ARG A 126 5.01 -23.30 11.61
N TRP A 127 4.27 -22.35 11.02
CA TRP A 127 4.09 -22.26 9.57
C TRP A 127 5.42 -22.10 8.83
N TRP A 128 6.31 -21.25 9.35
CA TRP A 128 7.64 -21.05 8.77
C TRP A 128 8.51 -22.31 8.78
N LYS A 129 8.33 -23.22 9.74
CA LYS A 129 9.01 -24.53 9.70
C LYS A 129 8.61 -25.38 8.50
N GLU A 130 7.44 -25.15 7.91
CA GLU A 130 6.98 -25.82 6.68
C GLU A 130 7.42 -25.06 5.42
N THR A 131 7.34 -23.74 5.42
CA THR A 131 7.60 -22.92 4.23
C THR A 131 9.07 -22.62 3.99
N ASP A 132 9.85 -22.33 5.04
CA ASP A 132 11.24 -21.89 4.90
C ASP A 132 12.14 -22.97 4.27
N PRO A 133 11.96 -24.28 4.56
CA PRO A 133 12.71 -25.33 3.87
C PRO A 133 12.45 -25.38 2.36
N CYS A 134 11.31 -24.85 1.88
CA CYS A 134 11.02 -24.76 0.45
C CYS A 134 11.79 -23.62 -0.23
N GLN A 135 12.29 -22.66 0.54
CA GLN A 135 12.80 -21.40 0.04
C GLN A 135 14.33 -21.35 -0.02
N ILE A 136 14.84 -20.42 -0.82
CA ILE A 136 16.26 -20.12 -0.99
C ILE A 136 16.44 -18.63 -0.76
N ARG A 137 17.09 -18.27 0.36
CA ARG A 137 17.48 -16.87 0.62
C ARG A 137 18.44 -16.39 -0.47
N LEU A 138 18.10 -15.27 -1.11
CA LEU A 138 18.86 -14.76 -2.25
C LEU A 138 20.12 -13.99 -1.83
N PRO A 139 21.18 -13.98 -2.66
CA PRO A 139 22.32 -13.10 -2.47
C PRO A 139 21.92 -11.62 -2.42
N GLY A 140 22.58 -10.87 -1.52
CA GLY A 140 22.29 -9.45 -1.30
C GLY A 140 20.97 -9.18 -0.57
N THR A 141 20.33 -10.20 0.02
CA THR A 141 19.23 -9.97 0.97
C THR A 141 19.81 -9.28 2.22
N PRO A 142 19.22 -8.17 2.71
CA PRO A 142 19.70 -7.47 3.90
C PRO A 142 19.76 -8.38 5.13
N GLU A 143 20.69 -8.09 6.04
CA GLU A 143 20.81 -8.79 7.32
C GLU A 143 19.49 -8.70 8.12
N GLY A 144 19.13 -9.78 8.81
CA GLY A 144 17.85 -9.87 9.53
C GLY A 144 16.61 -10.05 8.66
N LYS A 145 16.72 -10.00 7.31
CA LYS A 145 15.62 -10.27 6.38
C LYS A 145 15.78 -11.66 5.73
N TRP A 146 14.66 -12.34 5.56
CA TRP A 146 14.58 -13.63 4.86
C TRP A 146 14.23 -13.45 3.37
N TRP A 147 13.19 -12.66 3.10
CA TRP A 147 12.81 -12.24 1.74
C TRP A 147 13.56 -10.97 1.34
N LYS A 148 14.01 -10.89 0.08
CA LYS A 148 14.72 -9.73 -0.45
C LYS A 148 13.70 -8.64 -0.84
N PRO A 149 13.73 -7.44 -0.26
CA PRO A 149 12.86 -6.35 -0.68
C PRO A 149 13.14 -5.95 -2.13
N ILE A 150 12.10 -5.62 -2.89
CA ILE A 150 12.20 -5.01 -4.23
C ILE A 150 11.57 -3.61 -4.18
N PRO A 151 12.32 -2.54 -4.53
CA PRO A 151 11.77 -1.18 -4.52
C PRO A 151 10.64 -1.00 -5.54
N GLU A 152 9.56 -0.37 -5.11
CA GLU A 152 8.56 0.18 -6.03
C GLU A 152 9.17 1.37 -6.78
N VAL A 153 9.16 1.32 -8.11
CA VAL A 153 9.71 2.39 -8.98
C VAL A 153 8.61 3.15 -9.74
N PHE A 154 7.40 2.62 -9.76
CA PHE A 154 6.24 3.20 -10.44
C PHE A 154 4.96 2.66 -9.82
N HIS A 155 3.94 3.51 -9.76
CA HIS A 155 2.57 3.15 -9.38
C HIS A 155 1.58 4.09 -10.07
N THR A 156 0.44 3.55 -10.47
CA THR A 156 -0.77 4.29 -10.85
C THR A 156 -1.96 3.58 -10.23
N ASP A 157 -2.92 4.37 -9.75
CA ASP A 157 -4.22 3.85 -9.35
C ASP A 157 -5.09 3.50 -10.57
#